data_AF-A0A2V7JK18-F1
#
_entry.id   AF-A0A2V7JK18-F1
#
_cell.length_a   1.000
_cell.length_b   1.000
_cell.length_c   1.000
_cell.angle_alpha   90.00
_cell.angle_beta   90.00
_cell.angle_gamma   90.00
#
_symmetry.space_group_name_H-M   'P 1'
#
loop_
_entity.id
_entity.type
_entity.pdbx_description
1 polymer ?
#
loop_
_entity_poly.entity_id
_entity_poly.type
_entity_poly.pdbx_seq_one_letter_code
_entity_poly.pdbx_strand_id
1 'polypeptide(L)'
;MRSGAAWRSKPEHQLETMQKSVALAALAATLVVPSSGTPSTRVFAEVRMADSVERMRVLWIAAHPDDEDTNIIAWLARGRGVQTAYMSLTRGDGGQNLIGNELGEALGVIRTEELLAARRIDGAHQYFGREYDFGFSKTADETRKHWPQDSVLNDVMTVMRAFRPHIVITTFSGTPRDGHGHHQISALVARDAYNMAADTVRFPVAQFGKPWTPLKLYRLARFSPQDRTLAINVGEYNPYLGVSYQEIAADSRSQHKSQGQGTVHQKGVVWDYLMREDSRVPAPPAKEEQSIFAGLDTAKLLVRDGRVTPPTVPTVEMEAVADRQALALGETARVTVTMYNRGHSPIEFTHFSGGPSESRTLLPDSAYRWTDDYKATVISQPWWLAQPRNGDLFSPRIDGVSEDERSKKDWERANVTVDGRTFTLATPIVFHYVDRVRGDVQRPLIVAPGISITLDQAVEMTRTHVPFNQLIKVNLRSAYVDSTPVKVTLSVPQGLIADSISRTIM
;
A
#
# COMPACT_ATOMS: atom_id res chain seq x y z
N MET A 1 -36.65 -18.29 8.67
CA MET A 1 -38.06 -18.63 8.40
C MET A 1 -38.78 -17.37 7.93
N ARG A 2 -39.42 -17.38 6.76
CA ARG A 2 -40.18 -16.23 6.20
C ARG A 2 -41.59 -16.72 5.85
N SER A 3 -42.61 -15.98 6.27
CA SER A 3 -44.02 -16.25 5.96
C SER A 3 -44.76 -14.98 5.53
N GLY A 4 -45.43 -15.08 4.37
CA GLY A 4 -46.63 -14.35 3.90
C GLY A 4 -46.52 -12.84 3.66
N ALA A 5 -47.29 -12.19 2.77
CA ALA A 5 -48.19 -12.61 1.70
C ALA A 5 -48.51 -11.33 0.88
N ALA A 6 -48.92 -11.50 -0.38
CA ALA A 6 -49.10 -10.48 -1.41
C ALA A 6 -50.48 -9.79 -1.40
N TRP A 7 -50.62 -8.65 -2.11
CA TRP A 7 -51.82 -8.28 -2.88
C TRP A 7 -51.46 -7.45 -4.14
N ARG A 8 -52.18 -7.72 -5.24
CA ARG A 8 -52.06 -7.16 -6.61
C ARG A 8 -53.12 -6.08 -6.87
N SER A 9 -52.85 -5.21 -7.85
CA SER A 9 -53.85 -4.74 -8.83
C SER A 9 -53.21 -4.45 -10.20
N LYS A 10 -53.87 -4.94 -11.26
CA LYS A 10 -53.63 -4.87 -12.72
C LYS A 10 -53.85 -3.43 -13.27
N PRO A 11 -53.56 -3.06 -14.57
CA PRO A 11 -53.88 -3.83 -15.78
C PRO A 11 -52.88 -3.83 -16.96
N GLU A 12 -53.28 -4.64 -17.95
CA GLU A 12 -52.65 -5.13 -19.16
C GLU A 12 -52.53 -4.09 -20.29
N HIS A 13 -51.51 -4.24 -21.15
CA HIS A 13 -51.66 -4.19 -22.61
C HIS A 13 -50.54 -4.96 -23.31
N GLN A 14 -50.82 -5.31 -24.55
CA GLN A 14 -50.52 -6.56 -25.27
C GLN A 14 -49.11 -6.67 -25.89
N LEU A 15 -48.78 -7.94 -26.16
CA LEU A 15 -47.62 -8.46 -26.88
C LEU A 15 -47.67 -8.19 -28.39
N GLU A 16 -46.50 -7.96 -28.99
CA GLU A 16 -46.20 -8.47 -30.33
C GLU A 16 -44.88 -9.27 -30.29
N THR A 17 -45.00 -10.54 -30.64
CA THR A 17 -43.95 -11.52 -30.91
C THR A 17 -43.33 -11.31 -32.28
N MET A 18 -42.02 -11.51 -32.41
CA MET A 18 -41.45 -12.07 -33.64
C MET A 18 -40.25 -12.99 -33.34
N GLN A 19 -40.46 -14.26 -33.67
CA GLN A 19 -39.47 -15.33 -33.73
C GLN A 19 -38.47 -15.06 -34.86
N LYS A 20 -37.17 -15.32 -34.65
CA LYS A 20 -36.30 -15.92 -35.68
C LYS A 20 -35.29 -16.89 -35.09
N SER A 21 -35.16 -17.97 -35.86
CA SER A 21 -34.59 -19.29 -35.64
C SER A 21 -33.09 -19.37 -35.33
N VAL A 22 -32.77 -20.52 -34.74
CA VAL A 22 -31.48 -21.11 -34.36
C VAL A 22 -30.60 -21.44 -35.58
N ALA A 23 -29.28 -21.25 -35.43
CA ALA A 23 -28.27 -22.06 -36.10
C ALA A 23 -27.24 -22.52 -35.05
N LEU A 24 -27.24 -23.82 -34.79
CA LEU A 24 -26.38 -24.52 -33.84
C LEU A 24 -25.10 -24.94 -34.59
N ALA A 25 -23.95 -24.38 -34.22
CA ALA A 25 -22.65 -24.89 -34.64
C ALA A 25 -21.92 -25.41 -33.40
N ALA A 26 -21.87 -26.73 -33.28
CA ALA A 26 -21.08 -27.42 -32.27
C ALA A 26 -19.60 -27.38 -32.68
N LEU A 27 -18.78 -26.66 -31.91
CA LEU A 27 -17.33 -26.86 -31.90
C LEU A 27 -16.93 -27.26 -30.47
N ALA A 28 -16.58 -28.53 -30.32
CA ALA A 28 -15.94 -29.05 -29.13
C ALA A 28 -14.55 -28.39 -29.01
N ALA A 29 -14.41 -27.45 -28.07
CA ALA A 29 -13.13 -26.97 -27.62
C ALA A 29 -12.88 -27.51 -26.22
N THR A 30 -11.97 -28.46 -26.14
CA THR A 30 -11.30 -28.89 -24.91
C THR A 30 -10.74 -27.65 -24.20
N LEU A 31 -11.40 -27.24 -23.11
CA LEU A 31 -10.87 -26.25 -22.18
C LEU A 31 -9.72 -26.90 -21.39
N VAL A 32 -8.52 -26.87 -21.96
CA VAL A 32 -7.30 -26.85 -21.16
C VAL A 32 -7.22 -25.44 -20.59
N VAL A 33 -7.77 -25.25 -19.40
CA VAL A 33 -7.49 -24.05 -18.60
C VAL A 33 -6.07 -24.24 -18.07
N PRO A 34 -5.08 -23.42 -18.48
CA PRO A 34 -3.84 -23.39 -17.73
C PRO A 34 -4.20 -22.80 -16.37
N SER A 35 -4.03 -23.60 -15.32
CA SER A 35 -3.97 -23.10 -13.95
C SER A 35 -2.72 -22.22 -13.87
N SER A 36 -2.85 -20.93 -14.16
CA SER A 36 -1.95 -19.93 -13.62
C SER A 36 -2.23 -19.89 -12.12
N GLY A 37 -1.58 -20.80 -11.39
CA GLY A 37 -1.45 -20.67 -9.96
C GLY A 37 -0.81 -19.31 -9.71
N THR A 38 -1.58 -18.39 -9.16
CA THR A 38 -1.02 -17.23 -8.48
C THR A 38 0.02 -17.80 -7.52
N PRO A 39 1.28 -17.34 -7.56
CA PRO A 39 2.21 -17.65 -6.48
C PRO A 39 1.48 -17.23 -5.21
N SER A 40 1.26 -18.18 -4.30
CA SER A 40 0.91 -17.83 -2.93
C SER A 40 1.88 -16.73 -2.54
N THR A 41 1.40 -15.51 -2.31
CA THR A 41 2.22 -14.43 -1.76
C THR A 41 2.62 -14.91 -0.37
N ARG A 42 3.69 -15.69 -0.30
CA ARG A 42 4.29 -16.10 0.97
C ARG A 42 4.75 -14.81 1.59
N VAL A 43 4.12 -14.43 2.69
CA VAL A 43 4.59 -13.33 3.50
C VAL A 43 5.88 -13.83 4.13
N PHE A 44 7.01 -13.51 3.51
CA PHE A 44 8.30 -13.81 4.10
C PHE A 44 8.45 -12.95 5.34
N ALA A 45 8.75 -13.60 6.46
CA ALA A 45 9.03 -12.90 7.69
C ALA A 45 10.28 -12.02 7.52
N GLU A 46 10.19 -10.77 7.98
CA GLU A 46 11.28 -9.81 7.80
C GLU A 46 12.39 -10.06 8.83
N VAL A 47 13.60 -10.34 8.35
CA VAL A 47 14.79 -10.48 9.19
C VAL A 47 15.47 -9.12 9.30
N ARG A 48 15.34 -8.44 10.43
CA ARG A 48 16.15 -7.26 10.75
C ARG A 48 17.50 -7.70 11.31
N MET A 49 18.48 -7.92 10.43
CA MET A 49 19.88 -8.04 10.85
C MET A 49 20.40 -6.67 11.27
N ALA A 50 21.12 -6.62 12.38
CA ALA A 50 21.94 -5.46 12.75
C ALA A 50 23.17 -5.39 11.82
N ASP A 51 22.98 -5.09 10.55
CA ASP A 51 24.09 -4.78 9.65
C ASP A 51 24.66 -3.42 10.06
N SER A 52 25.94 -3.39 10.43
CA SER A 52 26.71 -2.18 10.75
C SER A 52 27.01 -1.29 9.53
N VAL A 53 26.61 -1.73 8.33
CA VAL A 53 26.87 -1.05 7.07
C VAL A 53 25.62 -0.30 6.62
N GLU A 54 25.75 1.02 6.46
CA GLU A 54 24.67 1.88 5.97
C GLU A 54 24.37 1.56 4.49
N ARG A 55 23.10 1.36 4.16
CA ARG A 55 22.66 1.17 2.76
C ARG A 55 22.46 2.51 2.08
N MET A 56 22.75 2.56 0.78
CA MET A 56 22.32 3.68 -0.06
C MET A 56 20.80 3.83 0.02
N ARG A 57 20.31 5.07 0.00
CA ARG A 57 18.88 5.40 0.15
C ARG A 57 18.40 6.29 -0.98
N VAL A 58 17.31 5.91 -1.64
CA VAL A 58 16.68 6.65 -2.73
C VAL A 58 15.22 6.95 -2.37
N LEU A 59 14.83 8.23 -2.37
CA LEU A 59 13.44 8.65 -2.19
C LEU A 59 12.87 9.14 -3.52
N TRP A 60 11.82 8.49 -3.98
CA TRP A 60 11.06 8.89 -5.15
C TRP A 60 9.80 9.66 -4.72
N ILE A 61 9.56 10.83 -5.30
CA ILE A 61 8.42 11.70 -4.95
C ILE A 61 7.57 11.94 -6.20
N ALA A 62 6.27 11.68 -6.10
CA ALA A 62 5.29 12.05 -7.12
C ALA A 62 3.89 12.27 -6.49
N ALA A 63 2.86 12.48 -7.31
CA ALA A 63 1.57 12.94 -6.83
C ALA A 63 0.63 11.80 -6.43
N HIS A 64 0.61 10.72 -7.21
CA HIS A 64 -0.44 9.70 -7.16
C HIS A 64 0.11 8.27 -7.13
N PRO A 65 -0.64 7.31 -6.56
CA PRO A 65 -0.40 5.90 -6.79
C PRO A 65 -0.49 5.56 -8.28
N ASP A 66 0.61 5.05 -8.86
CA ASP A 66 0.85 4.74 -10.29
C ASP A 66 1.79 5.69 -11.07
N ASP A 67 2.13 6.84 -10.49
CA ASP A 67 3.11 7.78 -11.07
C ASP A 67 4.56 7.28 -11.00
N GLU A 68 4.83 6.29 -10.15
CA GLU A 68 6.19 5.79 -9.96
C GLU A 68 6.76 5.10 -11.21
N ASP A 69 8.07 4.91 -11.22
CA ASP A 69 8.73 3.99 -12.12
C ASP A 69 9.02 2.66 -11.42
N THR A 70 8.09 1.71 -11.55
CA THR A 70 8.26 0.39 -10.90
C THR A 70 9.49 -0.36 -11.41
N ASN A 71 9.96 -0.10 -12.64
CA ASN A 71 11.16 -0.72 -13.17
C ASN A 71 12.41 -0.23 -12.45
N ILE A 72 12.57 1.08 -12.31
CA ILE A 72 13.71 1.66 -11.58
C ILE A 72 13.61 1.28 -10.09
N ILE A 73 12.41 1.29 -9.50
CA ILE A 73 12.23 0.87 -8.11
C ILE A 73 12.68 -0.59 -7.90
N ALA A 74 12.21 -1.53 -8.72
CA ALA A 74 12.59 -2.93 -8.62
C ALA A 74 14.10 -3.14 -8.86
N TRP A 75 14.67 -2.45 -9.86
CA TRP A 75 16.10 -2.48 -10.14
C TRP A 75 16.92 -1.97 -8.95
N LEU A 76 16.50 -0.87 -8.30
CA LEU A 76 17.18 -0.33 -7.11
C LEU A 76 17.07 -1.28 -5.91
N ALA A 77 15.85 -1.65 -5.55
CA ALA A 77 15.58 -2.39 -4.32
C ALA A 77 16.02 -3.86 -4.42
N ARG A 78 15.61 -4.57 -5.47
CA ARG A 78 15.96 -6.00 -5.67
C ARG A 78 17.30 -6.18 -6.35
N GLY A 79 17.65 -5.29 -7.30
CA GLY A 79 18.85 -5.46 -8.12
C GLY A 79 20.10 -4.78 -7.60
N ARG A 80 19.94 -3.71 -6.81
CA ARG A 80 21.05 -2.92 -6.27
C ARG A 80 21.17 -2.96 -4.74
N GLY A 81 20.23 -3.61 -4.05
CA GLY A 81 20.19 -3.66 -2.59
C GLY A 81 20.02 -2.29 -1.92
N VAL A 82 19.58 -1.30 -2.70
CA VAL A 82 19.35 0.08 -2.26
C VAL A 82 18.06 0.13 -1.45
N GLN A 83 18.06 0.86 -0.34
CA GLN A 83 16.82 1.17 0.37
C GLN A 83 16.06 2.23 -0.44
N THR A 84 14.99 1.80 -1.10
CA THR A 84 14.17 2.65 -1.97
C THR A 84 12.85 2.94 -1.30
N ALA A 85 12.36 4.17 -1.40
CA ALA A 85 11.05 4.56 -0.92
C ALA A 85 10.31 5.36 -1.99
N TYR A 86 9.00 5.16 -2.10
CA TYR A 86 8.10 5.99 -2.89
C TYR A 86 7.21 6.82 -1.97
N MET A 87 7.17 8.12 -2.19
CA MET A 87 6.27 9.06 -1.55
C MET A 87 5.28 9.60 -2.58
N SER A 88 4.04 9.14 -2.48
CA SER A 88 2.92 9.73 -3.19
C SER A 88 2.33 10.84 -2.33
N LEU A 89 2.13 12.05 -2.87
CA LEU A 89 1.52 13.13 -2.08
C LEU A 89 0.10 12.78 -1.64
N THR A 90 -0.63 12.05 -2.49
CA THR A 90 -2.02 11.66 -2.25
C THR A 90 -2.19 10.15 -2.18
N ARG A 91 -3.38 9.68 -1.79
CA ARG A 91 -3.77 8.27 -1.92
C ARG A 91 -4.58 7.99 -3.19
N GLY A 92 -4.70 8.95 -4.11
CA GLY A 92 -5.44 8.81 -5.37
C GLY A 92 -6.96 8.71 -5.22
N ASP A 93 -7.50 9.26 -4.13
CA ASP A 93 -8.92 9.23 -3.75
C ASP A 93 -9.85 9.86 -4.81
N GLY A 94 -9.36 10.83 -5.57
CA GLY A 94 -10.11 11.59 -6.58
C GLY A 94 -10.10 11.00 -7.98
N GLY A 95 -9.40 9.87 -8.17
CA GLY A 95 -9.28 9.22 -9.47
C GLY A 95 -10.44 8.28 -9.81
N GLN A 96 -10.35 7.66 -10.99
CA GLN A 96 -11.31 6.66 -11.44
C GLN A 96 -11.01 5.28 -10.83
N ASN A 97 -12.01 4.39 -10.81
CA ASN A 97 -11.89 3.00 -10.39
C ASN A 97 -12.45 2.09 -11.50
N LEU A 98 -11.59 1.33 -12.17
CA LEU A 98 -11.98 0.47 -13.30
C LEU A 98 -12.61 -0.86 -12.88
N ILE A 99 -12.53 -1.23 -11.60
CA ILE A 99 -12.93 -2.55 -11.09
C ILE A 99 -14.06 -2.49 -10.06
N GLY A 100 -14.57 -1.30 -9.76
CA GLY A 100 -15.58 -1.09 -8.72
C GLY A 100 -16.16 0.33 -8.74
N ASN A 101 -17.06 0.58 -7.80
CA ASN A 101 -17.78 1.85 -7.69
C ASN A 101 -17.25 2.73 -6.55
N GLU A 102 -16.19 2.29 -5.86
CA GLU A 102 -15.60 3.02 -4.75
C GLU A 102 -14.92 4.29 -5.27
N LEU A 103 -15.19 5.41 -4.59
CA LEU A 103 -14.66 6.75 -4.85
C LEU A 103 -14.24 7.40 -3.54
N GLY A 104 -13.46 8.47 -3.62
CA GLY A 104 -13.01 9.22 -2.45
C GLY A 104 -12.19 8.35 -1.50
N GLU A 105 -12.42 8.52 -0.20
CA GLU A 105 -11.68 7.84 0.86
C GLU A 105 -11.71 6.30 0.72
N ALA A 106 -12.82 5.72 0.24
CA ALA A 106 -12.90 4.28 -0.02
C ALA A 106 -11.95 3.83 -1.14
N LEU A 107 -11.79 4.65 -2.18
CA LEU A 107 -10.81 4.41 -3.24
C LEU A 107 -9.37 4.61 -2.72
N GLY A 108 -9.14 5.61 -1.87
CA GLY A 108 -7.84 5.81 -1.23
C GLY A 108 -7.40 4.62 -0.38
N VAL A 109 -8.34 3.95 0.30
CA VAL A 109 -8.06 2.68 1.01
C VAL A 109 -7.63 1.58 0.04
N ILE A 110 -8.35 1.41 -1.07
CA ILE A 110 -8.00 0.42 -2.10
C ILE A 110 -6.60 0.69 -2.64
N ARG A 111 -6.32 1.93 -3.08
CA ARG A 111 -5.03 2.30 -3.69
C ARG A 111 -3.86 2.27 -2.69
N THR A 112 -4.12 2.53 -1.41
CA THR A 112 -3.13 2.30 -0.35
C THR A 112 -2.71 0.84 -0.32
N GLU A 113 -3.67 -0.10 -0.33
CA GLU A 113 -3.37 -1.54 -0.34
C GLU A 113 -2.77 -2.02 -1.67
N GLU A 114 -3.13 -1.42 -2.79
CA GLU A 114 -2.50 -1.68 -4.10
C GLU A 114 -1.02 -1.31 -4.08
N LEU A 115 -0.65 -0.15 -3.54
CA LEU A 115 0.76 0.21 -3.40
C LEU A 115 1.48 -0.67 -2.39
N LEU A 116 0.87 -0.99 -1.25
CA LEU A 116 1.48 -1.91 -0.29
C LEU A 116 1.69 -3.30 -0.91
N ALA A 117 0.79 -3.76 -1.78
CA ALA A 117 0.97 -4.99 -2.56
C ALA A 117 2.11 -4.87 -3.58
N ALA A 118 2.20 -3.75 -4.29
CA ALA A 118 3.30 -3.44 -5.21
C ALA A 118 4.66 -3.44 -4.49
N ARG A 119 4.74 -2.77 -3.34
CA ARG A 119 5.91 -2.69 -2.47
C ARG A 119 6.36 -4.04 -1.92
N ARG A 120 5.44 -4.95 -1.59
CA ARG A 120 5.80 -6.33 -1.21
C ARG A 120 6.53 -7.08 -2.34
N ILE A 121 6.24 -6.75 -3.60
CA ILE A 121 6.87 -7.34 -4.78
C ILE A 121 8.21 -6.64 -5.06
N ASP A 122 8.20 -5.33 -5.30
CA ASP A 122 9.39 -4.58 -5.71
C ASP A 122 10.39 -4.29 -4.56
N GLY A 123 9.94 -4.35 -3.30
CA GLY A 123 10.78 -4.22 -2.11
C GLY A 123 11.04 -2.79 -1.62
N ALA A 124 10.37 -1.77 -2.17
CA ALA A 124 10.47 -0.40 -1.67
C ALA A 124 9.52 -0.12 -0.48
N HIS A 125 9.79 0.96 0.24
CA HIS A 125 8.91 1.50 1.27
C HIS A 125 7.86 2.43 0.68
N GLN A 126 6.67 2.51 1.29
CA GLN A 126 5.61 3.41 0.86
C GLN A 126 5.37 4.53 1.87
N TYR A 127 5.37 5.77 1.39
CA TYR A 127 4.92 6.95 2.13
C TYR A 127 3.75 7.61 1.42
N PHE A 128 2.89 8.27 2.20
CA PHE A 128 1.85 9.15 1.69
C PHE A 128 1.92 10.52 2.35
N GLY A 129 1.62 11.57 1.59
CA GLY A 129 1.27 12.87 2.15
C GLY A 129 -0.14 12.86 2.78
N ARG A 130 -0.56 14.04 3.23
CA ARG A 130 -1.92 14.27 3.76
C ARG A 130 -2.84 14.89 2.73
N GLU A 131 -2.33 15.20 1.55
CA GLU A 131 -3.07 15.82 0.47
C GLU A 131 -4.17 14.88 -0.01
N TYR A 132 -5.41 15.34 0.11
CA TYR A 132 -6.56 14.67 -0.49
C TYR A 132 -6.53 14.95 -1.99
N ASP A 133 -6.62 13.90 -2.79
CA ASP A 133 -6.82 14.03 -4.23
C ASP A 133 -8.26 14.47 -4.48
N PHE A 134 -8.44 15.76 -4.77
CA PHE A 134 -9.75 16.35 -5.07
C PHE A 134 -10.17 16.17 -6.54
N GLY A 135 -9.40 15.41 -7.33
CA GLY A 135 -9.63 15.16 -8.75
C GLY A 135 -8.79 16.07 -9.66
N PHE A 136 -9.19 16.16 -10.93
CA PHE A 136 -8.37 16.77 -11.96
C PHE A 136 -8.24 18.30 -11.81
N SER A 137 -7.00 18.79 -11.85
CA SER A 137 -6.63 20.22 -11.92
C SER A 137 -5.66 20.45 -13.07
N LYS A 138 -5.71 21.61 -13.74
CA LYS A 138 -4.85 21.89 -14.89
C LYS A 138 -3.53 22.55 -14.50
N THR A 139 -3.53 23.35 -13.43
CA THR A 139 -2.38 24.19 -13.07
C THR A 139 -1.98 24.01 -11.61
N ALA A 140 -0.69 24.25 -11.32
CA ALA A 140 -0.19 24.32 -9.95
C ALA A 140 -0.97 25.34 -9.11
N ASP A 141 -1.33 26.49 -9.68
CA ASP A 141 -2.06 27.55 -8.98
C ASP A 141 -3.49 27.16 -8.61
N GLU A 142 -4.17 26.34 -9.42
CA GLU A 142 -5.44 25.73 -9.04
C GLU A 142 -5.24 24.79 -7.87
N THR A 143 -4.26 23.88 -7.94
CA THR A 143 -3.97 22.95 -6.85
C THR A 143 -3.61 23.66 -5.54
N ARG A 144 -2.86 24.77 -5.57
CA ARG A 144 -2.51 25.55 -4.37
C ARG A 144 -3.71 26.09 -3.59
N LYS A 145 -4.89 26.21 -4.23
CA LYS A 145 -6.12 26.62 -3.55
C LYS A 145 -6.66 25.53 -2.62
N HIS A 146 -6.33 24.27 -2.92
CA HIS A 146 -6.75 23.10 -2.16
C HIS A 146 -5.63 22.59 -1.25
N TRP A 147 -4.39 22.65 -1.72
CA TRP A 147 -3.20 22.19 -1.00
C TRP A 147 -2.35 23.40 -0.57
N PRO A 148 -2.41 23.81 0.72
CA PRO A 148 -1.56 24.87 1.23
C PRO A 148 -0.07 24.48 1.07
N GLN A 149 0.72 25.32 0.39
CA GLN A 149 2.11 25.00 0.02
C GLN A 149 2.96 24.55 1.21
N ASP A 150 2.86 25.25 2.35
CA ASP A 150 3.65 24.91 3.53
C ASP A 150 3.22 23.57 4.13
N SER A 151 1.95 23.16 4.01
CA SER A 151 1.50 21.84 4.48
C SER A 151 2.15 20.72 3.66
N VAL A 152 2.11 20.81 2.33
CA VAL A 152 2.70 19.80 1.44
C VAL A 152 4.21 19.70 1.65
N LEU A 153 4.89 20.85 1.75
CA LEU A 153 6.34 20.88 1.97
C LEU A 153 6.73 20.36 3.35
N ASN A 154 5.96 20.68 4.40
CA ASN A 154 6.20 20.14 5.75
C ASN A 154 6.10 18.61 5.77
N ASP A 155 5.14 18.06 5.02
CA ASP A 155 4.96 16.62 4.92
C ASP A 155 6.16 15.96 4.20
N VAL A 156 6.52 16.47 3.02
CA VAL A 156 7.70 15.99 2.30
C VAL A 156 8.98 16.12 3.12
N MET A 157 9.14 17.21 3.89
CA MET A 157 10.30 17.40 4.76
C MET A 157 10.37 16.40 5.92
N THR A 158 9.23 16.06 6.51
CA THR A 158 9.17 15.06 7.59
C THR A 158 9.67 13.70 7.08
N VAL A 159 9.21 13.29 5.89
CA VAL A 159 9.69 12.05 5.25
C VAL A 159 11.16 12.17 4.85
N MET A 160 11.58 13.28 4.23
CA MET A 160 12.96 13.53 3.80
C MET A 160 13.95 13.38 4.96
N ARG A 161 13.65 13.93 6.15
CA ARG A 161 14.54 13.88 7.32
C ARG A 161 14.44 12.61 8.14
N ALA A 162 13.30 11.92 8.09
CA ALA A 162 13.15 10.59 8.68
C ALA A 162 13.89 9.54 7.85
N PHE A 163 13.64 9.51 6.54
CA PHE A 163 14.21 8.53 5.61
C PHE A 163 15.66 8.84 5.21
N ARG A 164 16.07 10.11 5.25
CA ARG A 164 17.45 10.56 4.95
C ARG A 164 17.99 10.05 3.60
N PRO A 165 17.32 10.31 2.47
CA PRO A 165 17.75 9.80 1.18
C PRO A 165 19.05 10.44 0.71
N HIS A 166 19.95 9.64 0.15
CA HIS A 166 21.15 10.12 -0.52
C HIS A 166 20.81 10.70 -1.91
N ILE A 167 19.83 10.10 -2.58
CA ILE A 167 19.36 10.50 -3.90
C ILE A 167 17.86 10.73 -3.85
N VAL A 168 17.40 11.83 -4.44
CA VAL A 168 15.97 12.12 -4.62
C VAL A 168 15.63 12.00 -6.10
N ILE A 169 14.49 11.38 -6.41
CA ILE A 169 13.94 11.31 -7.76
C ILE A 169 12.54 11.92 -7.76
N THR A 170 12.24 12.77 -8.75
CA THR A 170 10.88 13.26 -9.01
C THR A 170 10.37 12.70 -10.34
N THR A 171 9.08 12.32 -10.41
CA THR A 171 8.48 11.87 -11.68
C THR A 171 8.36 13.03 -12.67
N PHE A 172 7.92 14.19 -12.20
CA PHE A 172 7.45 15.27 -13.06
C PHE A 172 8.40 16.46 -13.13
N SER A 173 8.09 17.40 -14.02
CA SER A 173 8.93 18.56 -14.29
C SER A 173 8.59 19.80 -13.50
N GLY A 174 7.42 19.88 -12.86
CA GLY A 174 6.96 21.07 -12.16
C GLY A 174 6.47 22.17 -13.09
N THR A 175 6.17 21.87 -14.35
CA THR A 175 5.80 22.87 -15.37
C THR A 175 4.47 22.49 -16.04
N PRO A 176 3.80 23.43 -16.74
CA PRO A 176 2.53 23.15 -17.40
C PRO A 176 2.53 21.94 -18.37
N ARG A 177 3.70 21.50 -18.84
CA ARG A 177 3.84 20.30 -19.69
C ARG A 177 3.41 19.00 -19.00
N ASP A 178 3.37 18.98 -17.67
CA ASP A 178 2.98 17.80 -16.89
C ASP A 178 1.46 17.50 -16.98
N GLY A 179 0.66 18.44 -17.52
CA GLY A 179 -0.76 18.24 -17.85
C GLY A 179 -1.74 18.25 -16.67
N HIS A 180 -1.26 18.01 -15.45
CA HIS A 180 -2.05 18.00 -14.22
C HIS A 180 -1.36 18.85 -13.12
N GLY A 181 -2.12 19.68 -12.41
CA GLY A 181 -1.62 20.53 -11.32
C GLY A 181 -1.01 19.77 -10.15
N HIS A 182 -1.52 18.59 -9.80
CA HIS A 182 -0.93 17.71 -8.77
C HIS A 182 0.50 17.28 -9.15
N HIS A 183 0.69 16.87 -10.41
CA HIS A 183 2.00 16.49 -10.93
C HIS A 183 2.99 17.66 -10.84
N GLN A 184 2.54 18.87 -11.22
CA GLN A 184 3.36 20.08 -11.12
C GLN A 184 3.80 20.35 -9.68
N ILE A 185 2.86 20.33 -8.73
CA ILE A 185 3.16 20.58 -7.31
C ILE A 185 4.12 19.52 -6.75
N SER A 186 3.95 18.24 -7.09
CA SER A 186 4.83 17.18 -6.59
C SER A 186 6.31 17.42 -6.93
N ALA A 187 6.61 17.84 -8.16
CA ALA A 187 7.96 18.14 -8.59
C ALA A 187 8.51 19.44 -8.00
N LEU A 188 7.68 20.48 -7.88
CA LEU A 188 8.08 21.73 -7.24
C LEU A 188 8.45 21.50 -5.77
N VAL A 189 7.61 20.77 -5.03
CA VAL A 189 7.87 20.46 -3.62
C VAL A 189 9.06 19.52 -3.45
N ALA A 190 9.26 18.54 -4.33
CA ALA A 190 10.44 17.68 -4.29
C ALA A 190 11.75 18.47 -4.41
N ARG A 191 11.79 19.49 -5.29
CA ARG A 191 12.94 20.40 -5.44
C ARG A 191 13.13 21.30 -4.23
N ASP A 192 12.05 21.90 -3.73
CA ASP A 192 12.10 22.73 -2.53
C ASP A 192 12.63 21.92 -1.33
N ALA A 193 12.14 20.69 -1.15
CA ALA A 193 12.60 19.78 -0.11
C ALA A 193 14.08 19.43 -0.29
N TYR A 194 14.51 19.05 -1.50
CA TYR A 194 15.92 18.78 -1.79
C TYR A 194 16.83 19.96 -1.44
N ASN A 195 16.41 21.18 -1.76
CA ASN A 195 17.16 22.42 -1.50
C ASN A 195 17.19 22.83 -0.02
N MET A 196 16.09 22.62 0.70
CA MET A 196 15.92 23.17 2.06
C MET A 196 16.04 22.11 3.17
N ALA A 197 16.30 20.84 2.86
CA ALA A 197 16.27 19.74 3.85
C ALA A 197 17.25 19.94 5.03
N ALA A 198 18.31 20.74 4.86
CA ALA A 198 19.26 21.09 5.91
C ALA A 198 18.86 22.33 6.74
N ASP A 199 17.85 23.10 6.32
CA ASP A 199 17.45 24.35 6.96
C ASP A 199 16.72 24.10 8.29
N THR A 200 17.41 24.36 9.40
CA THR A 200 16.85 24.21 10.75
C THR A 200 16.08 25.43 11.24
N VAL A 201 16.11 26.55 10.52
CA VAL A 201 15.34 27.77 10.84
C VAL A 201 13.92 27.60 10.33
N ARG A 202 13.74 27.27 9.06
CA ARG A 202 12.40 27.01 8.47
C ARG A 202 11.80 25.70 8.98
N PHE A 203 12.63 24.67 9.16
CA PHE A 203 12.18 23.35 9.63
C PHE A 203 12.91 23.01 10.95
N PRO A 204 12.38 23.38 12.11
CA PRO A 204 13.03 23.12 13.40
C PRO A 204 13.23 21.62 13.69
N VAL A 205 14.36 21.27 14.29
CA VAL A 205 14.74 19.88 14.60
C VAL A 205 13.72 19.18 15.50
N ALA A 206 13.11 19.91 16.44
CA ALA A 206 12.11 19.36 17.36
C ALA A 206 10.84 18.86 16.66
N GLN A 207 10.53 19.38 15.46
CA GLN A 207 9.32 19.02 14.71
C GLN A 207 9.63 18.10 13.52
N PHE A 208 10.74 18.30 12.82
CA PHE A 208 11.04 17.60 11.56
C PHE A 208 12.21 16.62 11.67
N GLY A 209 12.80 16.47 12.85
CA GLY A 209 14.01 15.66 13.05
C GLY A 209 15.29 16.36 12.59
N LYS A 210 16.41 15.65 12.75
CA LYS A 210 17.75 16.16 12.44
C LYS A 210 17.86 16.58 10.96
N PRO A 211 18.57 17.68 10.65
CA PRO A 211 18.75 18.10 9.27
C PRO A 211 19.47 17.03 8.47
N TRP A 212 19.16 16.97 7.17
CA TRP A 212 19.77 16.03 6.24
C TRP A 212 19.98 16.72 4.89
N THR A 213 21.11 16.43 4.24
CA THR A 213 21.45 16.99 2.92
C THR A 213 21.43 15.86 1.89
N PRO A 214 20.36 15.72 1.08
CA PRO A 214 20.41 14.81 -0.06
C PRO A 214 21.50 15.27 -1.04
N LEU A 215 22.14 14.32 -1.72
CA LEU A 215 23.38 14.55 -2.47
C LEU A 215 23.14 14.73 -3.97
N LYS A 216 22.09 14.11 -4.53
CA LYS A 216 21.76 14.21 -5.96
C LYS A 216 20.26 14.28 -6.16
N LEU A 217 19.84 15.00 -7.20
CA LEU A 217 18.46 15.12 -7.64
C LEU A 217 18.33 14.69 -9.10
N TYR A 218 17.38 13.79 -9.36
CA TYR A 218 17.02 13.35 -10.70
C TYR A 218 15.53 13.58 -10.96
N ARG A 219 15.20 13.67 -12.24
CA ARG A 219 13.84 13.62 -12.76
C ARG A 219 13.68 12.43 -13.69
N LEU A 220 12.53 11.78 -13.64
CA LEU A 220 12.18 10.77 -14.63
C LEU A 220 12.13 11.38 -16.05
N ALA A 221 12.78 10.72 -17.00
CA ALA A 221 12.82 11.11 -18.40
C ALA A 221 12.10 10.11 -19.32
N ARG A 222 11.28 9.21 -18.78
CA ARG A 222 10.44 8.27 -19.54
C ARG A 222 9.45 8.98 -20.46
N PHE A 223 8.82 10.05 -19.99
CA PHE A 223 7.87 10.87 -20.79
C PHE A 223 8.55 11.93 -21.67
N SER A 224 9.87 12.09 -21.55
CA SER A 224 10.65 13.03 -22.36
C SER A 224 12.06 12.48 -22.59
N PRO A 225 12.21 11.36 -23.34
CA PRO A 225 13.50 10.69 -23.48
C PRO A 225 14.60 11.55 -24.11
N GLN A 226 14.22 12.59 -24.85
CA GLN A 226 15.16 13.59 -25.39
C GLN A 226 15.87 14.40 -24.31
N ASP A 227 15.27 14.56 -23.12
CA ASP A 227 15.86 15.27 -21.97
C ASP A 227 16.83 14.38 -21.18
N ARG A 228 16.92 13.08 -21.50
CA ARG A 228 17.68 12.12 -20.69
C ARG A 228 19.15 12.49 -20.60
N THR A 229 19.71 12.29 -19.42
CA THR A 229 21.17 12.33 -19.20
C THR A 229 21.71 10.95 -18.84
N LEU A 230 20.84 10.04 -18.40
CA LEU A 230 21.20 8.69 -17.99
C LEU A 230 20.18 7.68 -18.54
N ALA A 231 20.70 6.54 -18.99
CA ALA A 231 19.92 5.36 -19.36
C ALA A 231 20.30 4.19 -18.45
N ILE A 232 19.29 3.46 -17.95
CA ILE A 232 19.46 2.34 -17.02
C ILE A 232 18.83 1.11 -17.66
N ASN A 233 19.59 0.01 -17.76
CA ASN A 233 19.03 -1.26 -18.18
C ASN A 233 18.27 -1.88 -17.01
N VAL A 234 16.97 -1.62 -16.94
CA VAL A 234 16.07 -2.17 -15.92
C VAL A 234 15.59 -3.59 -16.27
N GLY A 235 15.86 -4.06 -17.49
CA GLY A 235 15.60 -5.43 -17.93
C GLY A 235 16.68 -6.45 -17.55
N GLU A 236 17.65 -6.06 -16.71
CA GLU A 236 18.72 -6.95 -16.25
C GLU A 236 18.14 -8.23 -15.60
N TYR A 237 18.62 -9.40 -16.08
CA TYR A 237 18.26 -10.70 -15.57
C TYR A 237 19.04 -11.05 -14.30
N ASN A 238 18.35 -11.53 -13.26
CA ASN A 238 18.99 -12.05 -12.05
C ASN A 238 19.01 -13.59 -12.09
N PRO A 239 20.19 -14.23 -12.25
CA PRO A 239 20.30 -15.68 -12.35
C PRO A 239 19.93 -16.43 -11.07
N TYR A 240 20.03 -15.78 -9.90
CA TYR A 240 19.65 -16.39 -8.63
C TYR A 240 18.15 -16.35 -8.37
N LEU A 241 17.47 -15.30 -8.85
CA LEU A 241 16.00 -15.20 -8.75
C LEU A 241 15.30 -15.93 -9.90
N GLY A 242 16.00 -16.21 -10.99
CA GLY A 242 15.43 -16.82 -12.19
C GLY A 242 14.56 -15.88 -13.02
N VAL A 243 14.53 -14.58 -12.68
CA VAL A 243 13.67 -13.55 -13.29
C VAL A 243 14.46 -12.24 -13.49
N SER A 244 14.02 -11.39 -14.42
CA SER A 244 14.54 -10.03 -14.60
C SER A 244 13.87 -9.01 -13.67
N TYR A 245 14.53 -7.86 -13.44
CA TYR A 245 13.92 -6.80 -12.64
C TYR A 245 12.71 -6.17 -13.32
N GLN A 246 12.62 -6.19 -14.66
CA GLN A 246 11.42 -5.79 -15.38
C GLN A 246 10.25 -6.75 -15.09
N GLU A 247 10.48 -8.06 -15.04
CA GLU A 247 9.43 -9.03 -14.71
C GLU A 247 8.87 -8.76 -13.30
N ILE A 248 9.75 -8.50 -12.32
CA ILE A 248 9.35 -8.09 -10.96
C ILE A 248 8.57 -6.77 -10.98
N ALA A 249 9.05 -5.79 -11.76
CA ALA A 249 8.42 -4.48 -11.89
C ALA A 249 7.05 -4.55 -12.56
N ALA A 250 6.88 -5.48 -13.51
CA ALA A 250 5.62 -5.72 -14.19
C ALA A 250 4.58 -6.33 -13.24
N ASP A 251 5.00 -7.27 -12.39
CA ASP A 251 4.15 -7.83 -11.33
C ASP A 251 3.75 -6.78 -10.28
N SER A 252 4.70 -5.91 -9.90
CA SER A 252 4.47 -4.77 -9.01
C SER A 252 3.45 -3.79 -9.62
N ARG A 253 3.69 -3.34 -10.85
CA ARG A 253 2.79 -2.42 -11.58
C ARG A 253 1.39 -3.00 -11.77
N SER A 254 1.29 -4.31 -11.94
CA SER A 254 0.01 -5.00 -12.09
C SER A 254 -0.82 -5.05 -10.80
N GLN A 255 -0.29 -4.58 -9.66
CA GLN A 255 -1.08 -4.40 -8.43
C GLN A 255 -1.94 -3.14 -8.44
N HIS A 256 -1.69 -2.15 -9.31
CA HIS A 256 -2.54 -0.97 -9.47
C HIS A 256 -3.78 -1.33 -10.31
N LYS A 257 -4.59 -2.26 -9.79
CA LYS A 257 -5.70 -2.91 -10.49
C LYS A 257 -6.84 -1.93 -10.76
N SER A 258 -7.13 -1.07 -9.79
CA SER A 258 -8.13 0.00 -9.91
C SER A 258 -7.83 0.95 -11.06
N GLN A 259 -6.56 1.10 -11.44
CA GLN A 259 -6.08 1.95 -12.54
C GLN A 259 -5.89 1.20 -13.86
N GLY A 260 -6.04 -0.13 -13.86
CA GLY A 260 -5.83 -0.93 -15.07
C GLY A 260 -4.38 -0.94 -15.55
N GLN A 261 -3.41 -0.77 -14.65
CA GLN A 261 -1.99 -0.69 -15.00
C GLN A 261 -1.31 -2.07 -15.18
N GLY A 262 -2.11 -3.12 -15.39
CA GLY A 262 -1.61 -4.44 -15.73
C GLY A 262 -0.68 -4.37 -16.93
N THR A 263 0.50 -4.99 -16.82
CA THR A 263 1.50 -4.97 -17.87
C THR A 263 2.09 -6.34 -18.10
N VAL A 264 2.48 -6.60 -19.34
CA VAL A 264 3.12 -7.86 -19.71
C VAL A 264 4.59 -7.86 -19.32
N HIS A 265 5.07 -9.05 -18.98
CA HIS A 265 6.49 -9.33 -18.76
C HIS A 265 7.26 -9.13 -20.07
N GLN A 266 8.26 -8.25 -20.05
CA GLN A 266 9.20 -8.04 -21.13
C GLN A 266 10.55 -8.66 -20.76
N LYS A 267 11.04 -9.55 -21.62
CA LYS A 267 12.32 -10.22 -21.40
C LYS A 267 13.42 -9.54 -22.19
N GLY A 268 14.63 -9.53 -21.62
CA GLY A 268 15.81 -8.96 -22.25
C GLY A 268 16.05 -7.49 -21.87
N VAL A 269 16.80 -6.78 -22.70
CA VAL A 269 17.20 -5.40 -22.40
C VAL A 269 16.00 -4.47 -22.46
N VAL A 270 15.72 -3.80 -21.34
CA VAL A 270 14.69 -2.77 -21.23
C VAL A 270 15.34 -1.53 -20.62
N TRP A 271 15.16 -0.39 -21.27
CA TRP A 271 15.79 0.86 -20.87
C TRP A 271 14.78 1.81 -20.24
N ASP A 272 15.12 2.33 -19.05
CA ASP A 272 14.48 3.51 -18.49
C ASP A 272 15.48 4.66 -18.35
N TYR A 273 14.93 5.87 -18.25
CA TYR A 273 15.70 7.09 -18.43
C TYR A 273 15.50 8.07 -17.29
N LEU A 274 16.61 8.66 -16.84
CA LEU A 274 16.61 9.77 -15.88
C LEU A 274 17.32 10.99 -16.49
N MET A 275 16.94 12.16 -16.00
CA MET A 275 17.66 13.42 -16.19
C MET A 275 18.22 13.87 -14.85
N ARG A 276 19.53 14.12 -14.77
CA ARG A 276 20.16 14.71 -13.59
C ARG A 276 19.80 16.19 -13.54
N GLU A 277 19.12 16.61 -12.47
CA GLU A 277 18.81 18.02 -12.24
C GLU A 277 19.88 18.71 -11.39
N ASP A 278 20.41 18.02 -10.37
CA ASP A 278 21.47 18.55 -9.52
C ASP A 278 22.39 17.46 -8.94
N SER A 279 23.61 17.86 -8.56
CA SER A 279 24.58 17.03 -7.84
C SER A 279 25.44 17.89 -6.91
N ARG A 280 25.44 17.56 -5.61
CA ARG A 280 26.30 18.16 -4.57
C ARG A 280 27.61 17.40 -4.35
N VAL A 281 27.81 16.31 -5.10
CA VAL A 281 29.05 15.53 -5.11
C VAL A 281 29.75 15.64 -6.46
N PRO A 282 31.08 15.49 -6.51
CA PRO A 282 31.81 15.42 -7.78
C PRO A 282 31.26 14.30 -8.65
N ALA A 283 30.78 14.63 -9.84
CA ALA A 283 30.28 13.68 -10.82
C ALA A 283 30.69 14.12 -12.23
N PRO A 284 30.81 13.19 -13.20
CA PRO A 284 31.04 13.55 -14.59
C PRO A 284 30.00 14.56 -15.12
N PRO A 285 30.27 15.22 -16.25
CA PRO A 285 29.23 15.95 -16.99
C PRO A 285 27.96 15.09 -17.13
N ALA A 286 26.78 15.70 -17.03
CA ALA A 286 25.53 14.93 -16.85
C ALA A 286 25.31 13.89 -17.97
N LYS A 287 25.67 14.23 -19.22
CA LYS A 287 25.54 13.34 -20.39
C LYS A 287 26.60 12.23 -20.47
N GLU A 288 27.63 12.30 -19.64
CA GLU A 288 28.71 11.30 -19.56
C GLU A 288 28.55 10.40 -18.33
N GLU A 289 27.64 10.73 -17.42
CA GLU A 289 27.33 9.95 -16.23
C GLU A 289 26.74 8.58 -16.62
N GLN A 290 27.35 7.50 -16.13
CA GLN A 290 26.94 6.12 -16.42
C GLN A 290 26.11 5.48 -15.29
N SER A 291 25.98 6.16 -14.15
CA SER A 291 25.28 5.64 -12.98
C SER A 291 24.79 6.76 -12.08
N ILE A 292 23.59 6.60 -11.50
CA ILE A 292 23.09 7.52 -10.48
C ILE A 292 24.02 7.58 -9.25
N PHE A 293 24.82 6.54 -9.02
CA PHE A 293 25.76 6.44 -7.90
C PHE A 293 27.11 7.10 -8.17
N ALA A 294 27.34 7.64 -9.38
CA ALA A 294 28.60 8.31 -9.70
C ALA A 294 28.88 9.45 -8.70
N GLY A 295 30.09 9.46 -8.14
CA GLY A 295 30.51 10.42 -7.11
C GLY A 295 30.20 10.01 -5.66
N LEU A 296 29.51 8.89 -5.46
CA LEU A 296 29.17 8.37 -4.12
C LEU A 296 30.05 7.16 -3.77
N ASP A 297 30.41 7.04 -2.50
CA ASP A 297 31.13 5.88 -1.97
C ASP A 297 30.16 4.71 -1.77
N THR A 298 30.04 3.85 -2.79
CA THR A 298 29.13 2.69 -2.79
C THR A 298 29.62 1.52 -1.92
N ALA A 299 30.87 1.56 -1.44
CA ALA A 299 31.37 0.59 -0.48
C ALA A 299 30.92 0.96 0.93
N LYS A 300 30.99 2.25 1.28
CA LYS A 300 30.47 2.78 2.56
C LYS A 300 28.94 2.83 2.59
N LEU A 301 28.33 3.28 1.49
CA LEU A 301 26.89 3.30 1.28
C LEU A 301 26.53 2.07 0.44
N LEU A 302 26.29 0.95 1.11
CA LEU A 302 26.18 -0.36 0.50
C LEU A 302 25.25 -0.35 -0.72
N VAL A 303 25.83 -0.57 -1.89
CA VAL A 303 25.17 -0.90 -3.16
C VAL A 303 25.75 -2.24 -3.63
N ARG A 304 24.90 -3.22 -3.93
CA ARG A 304 25.31 -4.58 -4.34
C ARG A 304 24.80 -4.90 -5.73
N ASP A 305 25.55 -5.60 -6.57
CA ASP A 305 24.98 -6.15 -7.80
C ASP A 305 24.33 -7.52 -7.49
N GLY A 306 22.99 -7.56 -7.50
CA GLY A 306 22.21 -8.76 -7.22
C GLY A 306 22.43 -9.91 -8.23
N ARG A 307 23.07 -9.64 -9.38
CA ARG A 307 23.42 -10.70 -10.35
C ARG A 307 24.65 -11.49 -9.95
N VAL A 308 25.51 -10.93 -9.10
CA VAL A 308 26.74 -11.58 -8.61
C VAL A 308 26.65 -11.93 -7.13
N THR A 309 25.68 -11.33 -6.40
CA THR A 309 25.43 -11.63 -4.99
C THR A 309 24.11 -12.40 -4.87
N PRO A 310 24.11 -13.66 -4.41
CA PRO A 310 22.88 -14.38 -4.15
C PRO A 310 21.95 -13.60 -3.19
N PRO A 311 20.63 -13.61 -3.42
CA PRO A 311 19.68 -13.06 -2.47
C PRO A 311 19.78 -13.83 -1.16
N THR A 312 19.63 -13.11 -0.05
CA THR A 312 19.56 -13.75 1.26
C THR A 312 18.29 -14.59 1.33
N VAL A 313 18.43 -15.91 1.44
CA VAL A 313 17.31 -16.81 1.67
C VAL A 313 17.01 -16.81 3.17
N PRO A 314 15.76 -16.52 3.61
CA PRO A 314 15.40 -16.66 5.00
C PRO A 314 15.59 -18.11 5.45
N THR A 315 16.48 -18.34 6.41
CA THR A 315 16.70 -19.66 7.02
C THR A 315 15.64 -19.98 8.08
N VAL A 316 14.84 -18.99 8.46
CA VAL A 316 13.78 -19.11 9.45
C VAL A 316 12.53 -18.43 8.92
N GLU A 317 11.38 -19.09 9.02
CA GLU A 317 10.08 -18.53 8.68
C GLU A 317 9.11 -18.65 9.85
N MET A 318 8.16 -17.72 9.95
CA MET A 318 7.10 -17.75 10.93
C MET A 318 5.77 -17.41 10.25
N GLU A 319 4.72 -18.10 10.63
CA GLU A 319 3.34 -17.80 10.24
C GLU A 319 2.47 -17.65 11.49
N ALA A 320 1.46 -16.78 11.44
CA ALA A 320 0.50 -16.58 12.52
C ALA A 320 -0.93 -16.62 11.97
N VAL A 321 -1.71 -17.60 12.42
CA VAL A 321 -3.06 -17.88 11.91
C VAL A 321 -4.09 -17.71 13.03
N ALA A 322 -4.97 -16.72 12.90
CA ALA A 322 -6.11 -16.52 13.78
C ALA A 322 -7.22 -17.55 13.50
N ASP A 323 -7.95 -17.93 14.55
CA ASP A 323 -9.10 -18.84 14.46
C ASP A 323 -10.33 -18.24 13.75
N ARG A 324 -10.35 -16.93 13.53
CA ARG A 324 -11.42 -16.20 12.84
C ARG A 324 -10.87 -14.94 12.14
N GLN A 325 -11.57 -14.45 11.13
CA GLN A 325 -11.16 -13.28 10.35
C GLN A 325 -11.42 -11.94 11.06
N ALA A 326 -12.47 -11.85 11.87
CA ALA A 326 -12.90 -10.60 12.46
C ALA A 326 -13.17 -10.75 13.97
N LEU A 327 -12.83 -9.70 14.72
CA LEU A 327 -13.05 -9.56 16.16
C LEU A 327 -13.79 -8.25 16.44
N ALA A 328 -14.71 -8.27 17.38
CA ALA A 328 -15.17 -7.04 18.01
C ALA A 328 -14.06 -6.47 18.92
N LEU A 329 -13.96 -5.14 19.00
CA LEU A 329 -13.08 -4.48 19.94
C LEU A 329 -13.33 -4.99 21.38
N GLY A 330 -12.26 -5.44 22.04
CA GLY A 330 -12.29 -6.03 23.38
C GLY A 330 -12.30 -7.57 23.39
N GLU A 331 -12.66 -8.23 22.28
CA GLU A 331 -12.60 -9.69 22.17
C GLU A 331 -11.17 -10.23 22.08
N THR A 332 -11.04 -11.54 22.19
CA THR A 332 -9.77 -12.26 22.03
C THR A 332 -9.93 -13.35 20.97
N ALA A 333 -8.98 -13.44 20.03
CA ALA A 333 -8.83 -14.59 19.13
C ALA A 333 -7.68 -15.47 19.59
N ARG A 334 -7.79 -16.77 19.34
CA ARG A 334 -6.62 -17.65 19.43
C ARG A 334 -5.83 -17.55 18.14
N VAL A 335 -4.53 -17.32 18.26
CA VAL A 335 -3.59 -17.24 17.16
C VAL A 335 -2.65 -18.43 17.26
N THR A 336 -2.66 -19.29 16.25
CA THR A 336 -1.69 -20.38 16.12
C THR A 336 -0.47 -19.85 15.40
N VAL A 337 0.68 -19.89 16.05
CA VAL A 337 1.96 -19.47 15.46
C VAL A 337 2.80 -20.70 15.18
N THR A 338 3.37 -20.80 13.98
CA THR A 338 4.31 -21.85 13.61
C THR A 338 5.65 -21.22 13.20
N MET A 339 6.73 -21.61 13.86
CA MET A 339 8.11 -21.31 13.48
C MET A 339 8.69 -22.48 12.67
N TYR A 340 9.35 -22.18 11.56
CA TYR A 340 9.99 -23.15 10.68
C TYR A 340 11.48 -22.86 10.60
N ASN A 341 12.32 -23.85 10.92
CA ASN A 341 13.75 -23.79 10.63
C ASN A 341 14.01 -24.43 9.26
N ARG A 342 14.28 -23.60 8.26
CA ARG A 342 14.64 -24.02 6.90
C ARG A 342 16.15 -23.93 6.63
N GLY A 343 16.93 -23.61 7.66
CA GLY A 343 18.38 -23.59 7.61
C GLY A 343 18.99 -24.97 7.84
N HIS A 344 20.33 -24.98 7.87
CA HIS A 344 21.12 -26.19 8.13
C HIS A 344 21.68 -26.26 9.56
N SER A 345 21.51 -25.19 10.34
CA SER A 345 21.94 -25.08 11.73
C SER A 345 20.72 -25.04 12.66
N PRO A 346 20.81 -25.59 13.90
CA PRO A 346 19.82 -25.32 14.93
C PRO A 346 19.69 -23.82 15.19
N ILE A 347 18.47 -23.39 15.52
CA ILE A 347 18.19 -22.02 15.92
C ILE A 347 17.69 -22.00 17.36
N GLU A 348 17.97 -20.93 18.08
CA GLU A 348 17.32 -20.63 19.35
C GLU A 348 16.25 -19.56 19.12
N PHE A 349 15.08 -19.68 19.73
CA PHE A 349 14.09 -18.61 19.66
C PHE A 349 13.35 -18.41 20.98
N THR A 350 12.89 -17.19 21.20
CA THR A 350 11.97 -16.80 22.26
C THR A 350 10.74 -16.15 21.64
N HIS A 351 9.57 -16.51 22.15
CA HIS A 351 8.29 -15.92 21.76
C HIS A 351 7.64 -15.20 22.96
N PHE A 352 6.70 -14.31 22.68
CA PHE A 352 6.07 -13.44 23.69
C PHE A 352 4.62 -13.88 23.99
N SER A 353 4.43 -15.00 24.67
CA SER A 353 3.09 -15.56 24.95
C SER A 353 2.50 -15.12 26.29
N GLY A 354 2.41 -13.81 26.56
CA GLY A 354 1.74 -13.28 27.77
C GLY A 354 2.27 -13.76 29.14
N GLY A 355 3.40 -14.48 29.15
CA GLY A 355 4.05 -15.11 30.30
C GLY A 355 5.59 -15.04 30.19
N PRO A 356 6.35 -15.76 31.03
CA PRO A 356 7.81 -15.71 30.98
C PRO A 356 8.34 -16.22 29.63
N SER A 357 9.22 -15.45 29.00
CA SER A 357 9.84 -15.82 27.72
C SER A 357 10.71 -17.07 27.91
N GLU A 358 10.34 -18.18 27.30
CA GLU A 358 11.15 -19.39 27.28
C GLU A 358 11.99 -19.45 26.01
N SER A 359 13.30 -19.71 26.15
CA SER A 359 14.18 -20.01 25.01
C SER A 359 13.97 -21.45 24.59
N ARG A 360 13.88 -21.67 23.28
CA ARG A 360 13.69 -23.01 22.69
C ARG A 360 14.64 -23.21 21.52
N THR A 361 15.26 -24.40 21.48
CA THR A 361 16.02 -24.89 20.33
C THR A 361 15.08 -25.47 19.28
N LEU A 362 15.23 -25.07 18.02
CA LEU A 362 14.56 -25.67 16.86
C LEU A 362 15.60 -26.23 15.88
N LEU A 363 15.59 -27.54 15.68
CA LEU A 363 16.52 -28.24 14.79
C LEU A 363 16.27 -27.91 13.30
N PRO A 364 17.27 -28.11 12.42
CA PRO A 364 17.08 -28.00 10.97
C PRO A 364 15.89 -28.81 10.46
N ASP A 365 15.24 -28.29 9.41
CA ASP A 365 14.08 -28.93 8.74
C ASP A 365 12.96 -29.34 9.69
N SER A 366 12.76 -28.57 10.75
CA SER A 366 11.75 -28.81 11.78
C SER A 366 10.86 -27.60 11.98
N ALA A 367 9.68 -27.83 12.56
CA ALA A 367 8.74 -26.79 12.91
C ALA A 367 8.35 -26.88 14.39
N TYR A 368 8.11 -25.73 15.01
CA TYR A 368 7.53 -25.63 16.34
C TYR A 368 6.28 -24.77 16.31
N ARG A 369 5.21 -25.25 16.96
CA ARG A 369 3.90 -24.59 16.98
C ARG A 369 3.48 -24.28 18.41
N TRP A 370 2.97 -23.08 18.62
CA TRP A 370 2.34 -22.65 19.87
C TRP A 370 1.07 -21.86 19.59
N THR A 371 0.38 -21.46 20.66
CA THR A 371 -0.85 -20.65 20.58
C THR A 371 -0.72 -19.45 21.49
N ASP A 372 -1.03 -18.28 20.94
CA ASP A 372 -1.12 -17.01 21.64
C ASP A 372 -2.57 -16.50 21.66
N ASP A 373 -2.91 -15.71 22.66
CA ASP A 373 -4.18 -15.01 22.76
C ASP A 373 -4.02 -13.56 22.27
N TYR A 374 -4.59 -13.24 21.11
CA TYR A 374 -4.59 -11.89 20.57
C TYR A 374 -5.81 -11.12 21.08
N LYS A 375 -5.56 -10.12 21.93
CA LYS A 375 -6.60 -9.23 22.45
C LYS A 375 -6.82 -8.03 21.52
N ALA A 376 -8.02 -7.88 20.99
CA ALA A 376 -8.43 -6.77 20.15
C ALA A 376 -8.51 -5.47 20.97
N THR A 377 -7.47 -4.63 20.91
CA THR A 377 -7.40 -3.37 21.68
C THR A 377 -7.53 -2.11 20.84
N VAL A 378 -7.40 -2.21 19.52
CA VAL A 378 -7.47 -1.09 18.57
C VAL A 378 -8.25 -1.53 17.34
N ILE A 379 -9.14 -0.68 16.84
CA ILE A 379 -9.88 -0.92 15.60
C ILE A 379 -8.91 -0.91 14.40
N SER A 380 -9.03 -1.93 13.56
CA SER A 380 -8.32 -2.04 12.28
C SER A 380 -8.95 -1.08 11.28
N GLN A 381 -8.52 0.18 11.33
CA GLN A 381 -8.87 1.20 10.34
C GLN A 381 -7.62 1.93 9.87
N PRO A 382 -7.64 2.50 8.64
CA PRO A 382 -6.55 3.35 8.18
C PRO A 382 -6.36 4.53 9.14
N TRP A 383 -5.14 4.71 9.64
CA TRP A 383 -4.81 5.71 10.66
C TRP A 383 -5.11 7.13 10.19
N TRP A 384 -5.01 7.39 8.89
CA TRP A 384 -5.31 8.67 8.24
C TRP A 384 -6.82 8.97 8.14
N LEU A 385 -7.68 7.98 8.39
CA LEU A 385 -9.14 8.12 8.55
C LEU A 385 -9.59 8.15 10.01
N ALA A 386 -8.66 8.12 10.97
CA ALA A 386 -9.01 8.17 12.40
C ALA A 386 -9.61 9.52 12.83
N GLN A 387 -9.42 10.56 12.02
CA GLN A 387 -10.00 11.88 12.25
C GLN A 387 -10.61 12.39 10.93
N PRO A 388 -11.71 13.16 10.99
CA PRO A 388 -12.27 13.80 9.82
C PRO A 388 -11.22 14.67 9.11
N ARG A 389 -11.31 14.75 7.78
CA ARG A 389 -10.49 15.67 6.99
C ARG A 389 -10.77 17.13 7.33
N ASN A 390 -9.78 17.98 7.08
CA ASN A 390 -9.93 19.44 7.10
C ASN A 390 -9.77 19.97 5.68
N GLY A 391 -10.89 20.17 4.98
CA GLY A 391 -10.87 20.45 3.54
C GLY A 391 -10.19 19.31 2.78
N ASP A 392 -9.24 19.65 1.90
CA ASP A 392 -8.50 18.69 1.09
C ASP A 392 -7.20 18.21 1.75
N LEU A 393 -7.20 18.12 3.09
CA LEU A 393 -6.13 17.52 3.88
C LEU A 393 -6.68 16.51 4.88
N PHE A 394 -6.03 15.35 4.96
CA PHE A 394 -6.19 14.42 6.08
C PHE A 394 -5.61 15.04 7.36
N SER A 395 -6.40 15.04 8.44
CA SER A 395 -6.04 15.70 9.70
C SER A 395 -4.88 15.04 10.45
N PRO A 396 -4.78 13.69 10.53
CA PRO A 396 -3.67 13.04 11.22
C PRO A 396 -2.32 13.42 10.62
N ARG A 397 -1.37 13.86 11.45
CA ARG A 397 -0.03 14.25 11.01
C ARG A 397 0.81 13.03 10.64
N ILE A 398 1.64 13.18 9.61
CA ILE A 398 2.68 12.20 9.32
C ILE A 398 3.85 12.34 10.31
N ASP A 399 4.52 11.22 10.61
CA ASP A 399 5.58 11.13 11.62
C ASP A 399 6.90 10.54 11.07
N GLY A 400 7.00 10.35 9.74
CA GLY A 400 8.16 9.76 9.08
C GLY A 400 8.21 8.23 9.10
N VAL A 401 7.20 7.54 9.65
CA VAL A 401 7.03 6.08 9.53
C VAL A 401 6.27 5.76 8.24
N SER A 402 6.83 4.84 7.45
CA SER A 402 6.24 4.36 6.20
C SER A 402 4.96 3.54 6.45
N GLU A 403 4.04 3.48 5.48
CA GLU A 403 2.81 2.69 5.62
C GLU A 403 3.10 1.20 5.76
N ASP A 404 4.11 0.69 5.07
CA ASP A 404 4.51 -0.71 5.21
C ASP A 404 5.05 -1.00 6.62
N GLU A 405 5.76 -0.07 7.26
CA GLU A 405 6.14 -0.20 8.67
C GLU A 405 4.95 -0.07 9.63
N ARG A 406 4.00 0.83 9.37
CA ARG A 406 2.78 0.92 10.17
C ARG A 406 1.97 -0.37 10.14
N SER A 407 1.89 -1.00 8.97
CA SER A 407 1.18 -2.27 8.79
C SER A 407 1.75 -3.41 9.65
N LYS A 408 3.01 -3.27 10.12
CA LYS A 408 3.75 -4.26 10.94
C LYS A 408 3.55 -4.09 12.45
N LYS A 409 2.76 -3.10 12.89
CA LYS A 409 2.60 -2.80 14.32
C LYS A 409 2.01 -3.98 15.09
N ASP A 410 0.97 -4.60 14.54
CA ASP A 410 0.20 -5.68 15.18
C ASP A 410 0.63 -7.07 14.68
N TRP A 411 1.85 -7.18 14.16
CA TRP A 411 2.43 -8.45 13.72
C TRP A 411 2.92 -9.26 14.92
N GLU A 412 2.78 -10.59 14.83
CA GLU A 412 3.41 -11.51 15.77
C GLU A 412 4.92 -11.43 15.66
N ARG A 413 5.60 -11.56 16.80
CA ARG A 413 7.06 -11.39 16.89
C ARG A 413 7.70 -12.52 17.67
N ALA A 414 8.88 -12.92 17.22
CA ALA A 414 9.77 -13.81 17.95
C ALA A 414 11.21 -13.32 17.80
N ASN A 415 12.01 -13.41 18.85
CA ASN A 415 13.45 -13.22 18.73
C ASN A 415 14.08 -14.55 18.38
N VAL A 416 14.89 -14.57 17.33
CA VAL A 416 15.54 -15.77 16.81
C VAL A 416 17.04 -15.54 16.79
N THR A 417 17.81 -16.50 17.27
CA THR A 417 19.26 -16.51 17.26
C THR A 417 19.75 -17.64 16.36
N VAL A 418 20.53 -17.26 15.34
CA VAL A 418 21.16 -18.17 14.38
C VAL A 418 22.65 -17.82 14.34
N ASP A 419 23.52 -18.81 14.54
CA ASP A 419 24.98 -18.64 14.52
C ASP A 419 25.47 -17.49 15.42
N GLY A 420 24.88 -17.35 16.61
CA GLY A 420 25.23 -16.31 17.59
C GLY A 420 24.72 -14.90 17.27
N ARG A 421 23.92 -14.73 16.21
CA ARG A 421 23.28 -13.45 15.85
C ARG A 421 21.79 -13.50 16.13
N THR A 422 21.30 -12.57 16.94
CA THR A 422 19.87 -12.44 17.25
C THR A 422 19.20 -11.42 16.34
N PHE A 423 18.03 -11.76 15.82
CA PHE A 423 17.14 -10.87 15.07
C PHE A 423 15.69 -11.05 15.51
N THR A 424 14.87 -10.01 15.35
CA THR A 424 13.42 -10.12 15.56
C THR A 424 12.76 -10.50 14.24
N LEU A 425 12.09 -11.64 14.25
CA LEU A 425 11.22 -12.09 13.18
C LEU A 425 9.81 -11.54 13.41
N ALA A 426 9.15 -11.09 12.35
CA ALA A 426 7.76 -10.61 12.43
C ALA A 426 6.91 -11.16 11.28
N THR A 427 5.66 -11.52 11.57
CA THR A 427 4.66 -11.96 10.57
C THR A 427 3.28 -11.36 10.86
N PRO A 428 2.48 -11.02 9.84
CA PRO A 428 1.10 -10.60 10.07
C PRO A 428 0.28 -11.75 10.66
N ILE A 429 -0.70 -11.40 11.48
CA ILE A 429 -1.76 -12.32 11.89
C ILE A 429 -2.80 -12.36 10.78
N VAL A 430 -3.03 -13.54 10.22
CA VAL A 430 -3.98 -13.75 9.13
C VAL A 430 -5.04 -14.78 9.50
N PHE A 431 -6.20 -14.69 8.89
CA PHE A 431 -7.14 -15.78 8.78
C PHE A 431 -6.91 -16.50 7.45
N HIS A 432 -6.71 -17.81 7.52
CA HIS A 432 -6.35 -18.67 6.39
C HIS A 432 -7.52 -19.61 6.09
N TYR A 433 -7.98 -19.62 4.83
CA TYR A 433 -9.02 -20.52 4.37
C TYR A 433 -8.79 -20.93 2.92
N VAL A 434 -9.36 -22.08 2.53
CA VAL A 434 -9.31 -22.57 1.14
C VAL A 434 -10.57 -22.12 0.40
N ASP A 435 -10.40 -21.29 -0.62
CA ASP A 435 -11.43 -20.90 -1.57
C ASP A 435 -11.43 -21.87 -2.76
N ARG A 436 -12.62 -22.31 -3.20
CA ARG A 436 -12.74 -23.32 -4.27
C ARG A 436 -12.22 -22.84 -5.63
N VAL A 437 -12.15 -21.52 -5.85
CA VAL A 437 -11.72 -20.92 -7.12
C VAL A 437 -10.33 -20.30 -6.95
N ARG A 438 -10.10 -19.60 -5.82
CA ARG A 438 -8.86 -18.85 -5.59
C ARG A 438 -7.75 -19.67 -4.92
N GLY A 439 -8.07 -20.86 -4.40
CA GLY A 439 -7.11 -21.71 -3.71
C GLY A 439 -6.86 -21.26 -2.26
N ASP A 440 -5.61 -21.35 -1.81
CA ASP A 440 -5.17 -20.82 -0.52
C ASP A 440 -5.35 -19.30 -0.47
N VAL A 441 -6.20 -18.83 0.45
CA VAL A 441 -6.45 -17.41 0.67
C VAL A 441 -6.12 -17.04 2.11
N GLN A 442 -5.28 -16.01 2.24
CA GLN A 442 -4.96 -15.36 3.50
C GLN A 442 -5.58 -13.96 3.54
N ARG A 443 -6.22 -13.64 4.67
CA ARG A 443 -6.79 -12.32 4.94
C ARG A 443 -6.23 -11.78 6.24
N PRO A 444 -5.82 -10.50 6.33
CA PRO A 444 -5.45 -9.91 7.61
C PRO A 444 -6.56 -10.08 8.65
N LEU A 445 -6.19 -10.29 9.91
CA LEU A 445 -7.12 -10.22 11.04
C LEU A 445 -7.68 -8.79 11.14
N ILE A 446 -8.99 -8.66 11.29
CA ILE A 446 -9.68 -7.36 11.37
C ILE A 446 -10.29 -7.19 12.75
N VAL A 447 -9.99 -6.07 13.40
CA VAL A 447 -10.71 -5.61 14.59
C VAL A 447 -11.72 -4.54 14.16
N ALA A 448 -12.99 -4.77 14.44
CA ALA A 448 -14.08 -3.86 14.10
C ALA A 448 -14.79 -3.36 15.35
N PRO A 449 -15.54 -2.23 15.26
CA PRO A 449 -16.55 -1.93 16.27
C PRO A 449 -17.50 -3.12 16.42
N GLY A 450 -17.88 -3.42 17.66
CA GLY A 450 -18.79 -4.53 17.95
C GLY A 450 -20.10 -4.44 17.16
N ILE A 451 -20.64 -3.23 17.03
CA ILE A 451 -21.73 -2.91 16.10
C ILE A 451 -21.28 -1.76 15.22
N SER A 452 -21.39 -1.95 13.90
CA SER A 452 -21.16 -0.92 12.88
C SER A 452 -22.47 -0.54 12.23
N ILE A 453 -22.68 0.76 12.05
CA ILE A 453 -23.89 1.33 11.45
C ILE A 453 -23.48 2.13 10.23
N THR A 454 -24.11 1.87 9.09
CA THR A 454 -23.95 2.69 7.88
C THR A 454 -25.30 3.06 7.30
N LEU A 455 -25.35 4.21 6.64
CA LEU A 455 -26.47 4.58 5.79
C LEU A 455 -26.15 4.12 4.37
N ASP A 456 -27.17 3.74 3.60
CA ASP A 456 -27.00 3.45 2.17
C ASP A 456 -26.63 4.69 1.35
N GLN A 457 -26.88 5.88 1.88
CA GLN A 457 -26.44 7.15 1.32
C GLN A 457 -25.89 8.09 2.40
N ALA A 458 -24.74 8.71 2.12
CA ALA A 458 -24.11 9.67 3.04
C ALA A 458 -24.69 11.08 2.92
N VAL A 459 -25.19 11.46 1.74
CA VAL A 459 -25.77 12.77 1.45
C VAL A 459 -27.00 12.60 0.57
N GLU A 460 -28.09 13.24 0.96
CA GLU A 460 -29.32 13.36 0.18
C GLU A 460 -29.58 14.83 -0.11
N MET A 461 -29.94 15.14 -1.36
CA MET A 461 -30.23 16.50 -1.80
C MET A 461 -31.67 16.57 -2.31
N THR A 462 -32.40 17.60 -1.88
CA THR A 462 -33.78 17.84 -2.34
C THR A 462 -33.98 19.29 -2.75
N ARG A 463 -34.98 19.52 -3.60
CA ARG A 463 -35.40 20.88 -3.97
C ARG A 463 -36.07 21.56 -2.77
N THR A 464 -35.71 22.82 -2.53
CA THR A 464 -36.37 23.65 -1.51
C THR A 464 -37.87 23.77 -1.80
N HIS A 465 -38.69 23.76 -0.73
CA HIS A 465 -40.16 23.89 -0.78
C HIS A 465 -40.92 22.71 -1.41
N VAL A 466 -40.30 21.54 -1.53
CA VAL A 466 -40.98 20.29 -1.90
C VAL A 466 -41.00 19.36 -0.68
N PRO A 467 -42.11 18.64 -0.40
CA PRO A 467 -42.13 17.63 0.65
C PRO A 467 -40.98 16.62 0.47
N PHE A 468 -40.16 16.46 1.49
CA PHE A 468 -39.08 15.49 1.50
C PHE A 468 -39.61 14.14 1.98
N ASN A 469 -39.70 13.17 1.07
CA ASN A 469 -40.10 11.80 1.38
C ASN A 469 -39.09 10.84 0.74
N GLN A 470 -38.20 10.27 1.56
CA GLN A 470 -37.14 9.37 1.11
C GLN A 470 -37.02 8.16 2.02
N LEU A 471 -36.72 7.01 1.40
CA LEU A 471 -36.36 5.80 2.13
C LEU A 471 -34.86 5.81 2.42
N ILE A 472 -34.50 5.96 3.69
CA ILE A 472 -33.12 5.82 4.15
C ILE A 472 -32.95 4.39 4.68
N LYS A 473 -32.01 3.61 4.12
CA LYS A 473 -31.71 2.29 4.66
C LYS A 473 -30.55 2.40 5.64
N VAL A 474 -30.81 2.00 6.86
CA VAL A 474 -29.79 1.82 7.89
C VAL A 474 -29.31 0.37 7.84
N ASN A 475 -28.04 0.18 7.53
CA ASN A 475 -27.39 -1.12 7.57
C ASN A 475 -26.68 -1.28 8.92
N LEU A 476 -26.97 -2.39 9.60
CA LEU A 476 -26.28 -2.80 10.81
C LEU A 476 -25.39 -4.00 10.50
N ARG A 477 -24.17 -4.01 11.02
CA ARG A 477 -23.30 -5.18 11.06
C ARG A 477 -22.81 -5.42 12.47
N SER A 478 -22.92 -6.66 12.93
CA SER A 478 -22.31 -7.10 14.18
C SER A 478 -20.97 -7.79 13.88
N ALA A 479 -19.95 -7.44 14.65
CA ALA A 479 -18.69 -8.17 14.71
C ALA A 479 -18.67 -9.19 15.88
N TYR A 480 -19.65 -9.13 16.79
CA TYR A 480 -19.80 -10.11 17.86
C TYR A 480 -20.23 -11.47 17.32
N VAL A 481 -19.77 -12.53 17.98
CA VAL A 481 -20.18 -13.91 17.68
C VAL A 481 -21.54 -14.27 18.24
N ASP A 482 -22.05 -13.51 19.21
CA ASP A 482 -23.36 -13.70 19.81
C ASP A 482 -24.46 -12.87 19.13
N SER A 483 -25.70 -13.32 19.29
CA SER A 483 -26.90 -12.62 18.82
C SER A 483 -27.51 -11.80 19.96
N THR A 484 -26.85 -10.71 20.33
CA THR A 484 -27.38 -9.76 21.31
C THR A 484 -28.31 -8.76 20.62
N PRO A 485 -29.59 -8.61 21.05
CA PRO A 485 -30.49 -7.64 20.46
C PRO A 485 -29.99 -6.21 20.63
N VAL A 486 -29.97 -5.43 19.54
CA VAL A 486 -29.53 -4.03 19.54
C VAL A 486 -30.69 -3.12 19.21
N LYS A 487 -30.90 -2.10 20.04
CA LYS A 487 -31.83 -1.01 19.75
C LYS A 487 -31.10 0.10 18.98
N VAL A 488 -31.52 0.33 17.75
CA VAL A 488 -31.02 1.39 16.88
C VAL A 488 -32.01 2.55 16.91
N THR A 489 -31.53 3.77 17.03
CA THR A 489 -32.37 4.99 17.03
C THR A 489 -31.78 6.01 16.07
N LEU A 490 -32.62 6.60 15.22
CA LEU A 490 -32.26 7.65 14.28
C LEU A 490 -32.60 9.02 14.89
N SER A 491 -31.61 9.90 14.98
CA SER A 491 -31.86 11.32 15.25
C SER A 491 -32.15 12.03 13.95
N VAL A 492 -33.34 12.63 13.84
CA VAL A 492 -33.82 13.28 12.62
C VAL A 492 -33.59 14.80 12.74
N PRO A 493 -33.11 15.50 11.69
CA PRO A 493 -32.98 16.95 11.68
C PRO A 493 -34.33 17.66 11.95
N GLN A 494 -34.25 18.87 12.49
CA GLN A 494 -35.45 19.67 12.78
C GLN A 494 -36.31 19.87 11.52
N GLY A 495 -37.62 19.64 11.63
CA GLY A 495 -38.58 19.80 10.54
C GLY A 495 -38.81 18.54 9.69
N LEU A 496 -38.04 17.48 9.90
CA LEU A 496 -38.28 16.16 9.30
C LEU A 496 -38.86 15.20 10.34
N ILE A 497 -39.69 14.27 9.86
CA ILE A 497 -40.27 13.17 10.65
C ILE A 497 -39.94 11.85 9.95
N ALA A 498 -39.85 10.76 10.71
CA ALA A 498 -39.62 9.44 10.18
C ALA A 498 -40.66 8.46 10.72
N ASP A 499 -41.18 7.59 9.84
CA ASP A 499 -42.18 6.58 10.20
C ASP A 499 -41.66 5.56 11.23
N SER A 500 -40.34 5.42 11.34
CA SER A 500 -39.68 4.53 12.30
C SER A 500 -38.36 5.14 12.76
N ILE A 501 -38.39 5.79 13.93
CA ILE A 501 -37.20 6.39 14.56
C ILE A 501 -36.39 5.39 15.37
N SER A 502 -36.96 4.25 15.75
CA SER A 502 -36.27 3.23 16.54
C SER A 502 -36.71 1.83 16.17
N ARG A 503 -35.76 0.90 16.11
CA ARG A 503 -35.99 -0.53 15.88
C ARG A 503 -35.04 -1.36 16.75
N THR A 504 -35.55 -2.46 17.28
CA THR A 504 -34.71 -3.52 17.87
C THR A 504 -34.44 -4.55 16.79
N ILE A 505 -33.16 -4.84 16.56
CA ILE A 505 -32.69 -5.82 15.57
C ILE A 505 -32.04 -6.96 16.36
N MET A 506 -32.35 -8.19 15.96
CA MET A 506 -31.80 -9.43 16.55
C MET A 506 -30.47 -9.81 15.91
#